data_AF-A0AAW1VYG6-F1
#
_entry.id   AF-A0AAW1VYG6-F1
#
_cell.length_a   1.000
_cell.length_b   1.000
_cell.length_c   1.000
_cell.angle_alpha   90.00
_cell.angle_beta   90.00
_cell.angle_gamma   90.00
#
_symmetry.space_group_name_H-M   'P 1'
#
loop_
_entity.id
_entity.type
_entity.pdbx_description
1 polymer ?
#
loop_
_entity_poly.entity_id
_entity_poly.type
_entity_poly.pdbx_seq_one_letter_code
_entity_poly.pdbx_strand_id
1 'polypeptide(L)'
;MNMDAAGEQRKLQLNELEEIHNDAYESSRIYKEKTKVFHDKMILRKTFVVGQKVLLFHSRLKLFPGKLRSRWVGPFVITNVYPHGAVEIHSEKTDKVFKVNGHRLKPFYEPFCDARCGGSTPSRTSFHCKLILGTVRLRTLN
;
A
#
# COMPACT_ATOMS: atom_id res chain seq x y z
N MET A 1 9.88 -64.36 8.97
CA MET A 1 9.77 -62.89 8.77
C MET A 1 8.97 -62.33 9.93
N ASN A 2 9.50 -61.35 10.67
CA ASN A 2 8.87 -60.84 11.89
C ASN A 2 7.84 -59.77 11.53
N MET A 3 6.58 -60.19 11.35
CA MET A 3 5.52 -59.33 10.79
C MET A 3 5.14 -58.17 11.71
N ASP A 4 5.32 -58.33 13.02
CA ASP A 4 4.95 -57.32 14.01
C ASP A 4 5.87 -56.09 13.95
N ALA A 5 7.19 -56.30 13.80
CA ALA A 5 8.17 -55.23 13.66
C ALA A 5 7.93 -54.36 12.41
N ALA A 6 7.49 -54.97 11.30
CA ALA A 6 7.13 -54.23 10.09
C ALA A 6 5.87 -53.37 10.27
N GLY A 7 4.92 -53.83 11.10
CA GLY A 7 3.72 -53.07 11.47
C GLY A 7 4.05 -51.84 12.33
N GLU A 8 4.92 -52.01 13.32
CA GLU A 8 5.40 -50.93 14.19
C GLU A 8 6.15 -49.86 13.39
N GLN A 9 7.06 -50.27 12.50
CA GLN A 9 7.79 -49.34 11.64
C GLN A 9 6.85 -48.52 10.74
N ARG A 10 5.81 -49.13 10.16
CA ARG A 10 4.81 -48.41 9.37
C ARG A 10 4.04 -47.39 10.21
N LYS A 11 3.68 -47.75 11.46
CA LYS A 11 2.98 -46.84 12.37
C LYS A 11 3.85 -45.63 12.72
N LEU A 12 5.15 -45.83 12.95
CA LEU A 12 6.09 -44.74 13.19
C LEU A 12 6.19 -43.80 11.97
N GLN A 13 6.33 -44.35 10.76
CA GLN A 13 6.37 -43.56 9.52
C GLN A 13 5.11 -42.72 9.31
N LEU A 14 3.92 -43.26 9.62
CA LEU A 14 2.67 -42.50 9.53
C LEU A 14 2.62 -41.35 10.54
N ASN A 15 3.11 -41.58 11.76
CA ASN A 15 3.17 -40.55 12.80
C ASN A 15 4.15 -39.43 12.42
N GLU A 16 5.31 -39.77 11.87
CA GLU A 16 6.28 -38.80 11.34
C GLU A 16 5.67 -37.94 10.22
N LEU A 17 4.92 -38.53 9.30
CA LEU A 17 4.23 -37.79 8.24
C LEU A 17 3.20 -36.81 8.81
N GLU A 18 2.43 -37.23 9.81
CA GLU A 18 1.43 -36.37 10.45
C GLU A 18 2.07 -35.19 11.20
N GLU A 19 3.20 -35.42 11.87
CA GLU A 19 3.99 -34.37 12.51
C GLU A 19 4.50 -33.35 11.48
N ILE A 20 5.09 -33.81 10.37
CA ILE A 20 5.55 -32.92 9.28
C ILE A 20 4.40 -32.07 8.72
N HIS A 21 3.22 -32.66 8.55
CA HIS A 21 2.04 -31.93 8.08
C HIS A 21 1.61 -30.85 9.07
N ASN A 22 1.53 -31.21 10.36
CA ASN A 22 1.15 -30.27 11.42
C ASN A 22 2.15 -29.11 11.53
N ASP A 23 3.44 -29.39 11.45
CA ASP A 23 4.49 -28.37 11.45
C ASP A 23 4.37 -27.41 10.26
N ALA A 24 4.07 -27.93 9.08
CA ALA A 24 3.85 -27.11 7.88
C ALA A 24 2.63 -26.20 8.03
N TYR A 25 1.53 -26.71 8.59
CA TYR A 25 0.32 -25.91 8.85
C TYR A 25 0.57 -24.81 9.90
N GLU A 26 1.20 -25.16 11.01
CA GLU A 26 1.55 -24.21 12.07
C GLU A 26 2.51 -23.13 11.54
N SER A 27 3.55 -23.52 10.82
CA SER A 27 4.49 -22.59 10.19
C SER A 27 3.81 -21.64 9.20
N SER A 28 2.90 -22.16 8.37
CA SER A 28 2.11 -21.37 7.42
C SER A 28 1.19 -20.38 8.14
N ARG A 29 0.53 -20.81 9.23
CA ARG A 29 -0.34 -19.97 10.06
C ARG A 29 0.45 -18.83 10.67
N ILE A 30 1.59 -19.13 11.28
CA ILE A 30 2.49 -18.15 11.89
C ILE A 30 2.99 -17.14 10.85
N TYR A 31 3.39 -17.59 9.66
CA TYR A 31 3.86 -16.70 8.61
C TYR A 31 2.77 -15.72 8.15
N LYS A 32 1.55 -16.22 7.91
CA LYS A 32 0.40 -15.37 7.52
C LYS A 32 0.07 -14.36 8.61
N GLU A 33 0.08 -14.78 9.87
CA GLU A 33 -0.20 -13.90 11.01
C GLU A 33 0.87 -12.81 11.16
N LYS A 34 2.16 -13.17 11.13
CA LYS A 34 3.27 -12.20 11.17
C LYS A 34 3.17 -11.20 10.03
N THR A 35 2.88 -11.68 8.82
CA THR A 35 2.71 -10.82 7.64
C THR A 35 1.53 -9.88 7.78
N LYS A 36 0.38 -10.37 8.30
CA LYS A 36 -0.80 -9.54 8.57
C LYS A 36 -0.49 -8.45 9.59
N VAL A 37 0.12 -8.81 10.73
CA VAL A 37 0.50 -7.85 11.78
C VAL A 37 1.45 -6.79 11.24
N PHE A 38 2.45 -7.20 10.46
CA PHE A 38 3.38 -6.25 9.82
C PHE A 38 2.67 -5.34 8.82
N HIS A 39 1.79 -5.90 7.98
CA HIS A 39 0.99 -5.13 7.04
C HIS A 39 0.12 -4.11 7.75
N ASP A 40 -0.65 -4.52 8.76
CA ASP A 40 -1.57 -3.67 9.52
C ASP A 40 -0.82 -2.54 10.24
N LYS A 41 0.39 -2.81 10.76
CA LYS A 41 1.27 -1.78 11.33
C LYS A 41 1.73 -0.74 10.31
N MET A 42 1.91 -1.12 9.04
CA MET A 42 2.33 -0.20 7.97
C MET A 42 1.18 0.58 7.34
N ILE A 43 -0.09 0.24 7.62
CA ILE A 43 -1.22 0.99 7.10
C ILE A 43 -1.24 2.38 7.76
N LEU A 44 -0.78 3.39 7.02
CA LEU A 44 -0.84 4.78 7.46
C LEU A 44 -2.30 5.25 7.45
N ARG A 45 -2.82 5.60 8.64
CA ARG A 45 -4.13 6.23 8.78
C ARG A 45 -4.06 7.65 8.21
N LYS A 46 -4.82 7.89 7.14
CA LYS A 46 -4.95 9.22 6.53
C LYS A 46 -6.20 9.88 7.10
N THR A 47 -6.02 11.02 7.76
CA THR A 47 -7.13 11.89 8.16
C THR A 47 -7.37 12.90 7.05
N PHE A 48 -8.64 13.05 6.67
CA PHE A 48 -9.06 13.98 5.63
C PHE A 48 -10.00 15.02 6.21
N VAL A 49 -9.86 16.27 5.76
CA VAL A 49 -10.73 17.38 6.15
C VAL A 49 -11.52 17.85 4.94
N VAL A 50 -12.76 18.29 5.15
CA VAL A 50 -13.58 18.90 4.09
C VAL A 50 -12.87 20.16 3.56
N GLY A 51 -12.88 20.35 2.25
CA GLY A 51 -12.17 21.43 1.56
C GLY A 51 -10.69 21.14 1.22
N GLN A 52 -10.14 20.01 1.68
CA GLN A 52 -8.75 19.64 1.38
C GLN A 52 -8.59 19.18 -0.08
N LYS A 53 -7.48 19.58 -0.72
CA LYS A 53 -7.08 19.08 -2.05
C LYS A 53 -6.41 17.71 -1.94
N VAL A 54 -6.85 16.76 -2.78
CA VAL A 54 -6.34 15.39 -2.81
C VAL A 54 -6.13 14.87 -4.22
N LEU A 55 -5.18 13.95 -4.38
CA LEU A 55 -4.95 13.19 -5.60
C LEU A 55 -5.68 11.84 -5.53
N LEU A 56 -6.27 11.42 -6.65
CA LEU A 56 -6.96 10.12 -6.78
C LEU A 56 -6.11 9.10 -7.53
N PHE A 57 -6.02 7.87 -7.02
CA PHE A 57 -5.36 6.78 -7.73
C PHE A 57 -6.27 6.10 -8.79
N HIS A 58 -5.83 6.06 -10.05
CA HIS A 58 -6.52 5.37 -11.13
C HIS A 58 -6.13 3.87 -11.21
N SER A 59 -7.02 2.99 -10.77
CA SER A 59 -6.75 1.54 -10.65
C SER A 59 -6.78 0.77 -11.98
N ARG A 60 -7.42 1.29 -13.04
CA ARG A 60 -7.60 0.53 -14.29
C ARG A 60 -6.26 0.32 -14.99
N LEU A 61 -5.78 -0.92 -15.04
CA LEU A 61 -4.60 -1.30 -15.80
C LEU A 61 -4.90 -1.18 -17.30
N LYS A 62 -4.28 -0.21 -17.96
CA LYS A 62 -4.11 -0.25 -19.42
C LYS A 62 -2.73 -0.83 -19.70
N LEU A 63 -2.65 -1.79 -20.60
CA LEU A 63 -1.37 -2.31 -21.09
C LEU A 63 -0.70 -1.17 -21.88
N PHE A 64 0.42 -0.66 -21.38
CA PHE A 64 1.19 0.39 -22.05
C PHE A 64 2.47 -0.23 -22.62
N PRO A 65 2.84 0.04 -23.89
CA PRO A 65 4.05 -0.50 -24.52
C PRO A 65 5.35 0.19 -24.05
N GLY A 66 5.37 0.77 -22.84
CA GLY A 66 6.49 1.57 -22.33
C GLY A 66 6.51 1.65 -20.80
N LYS A 67 7.33 2.56 -20.25
CA LYS A 67 7.52 2.69 -18.79
C LYS A 67 6.22 3.05 -18.07
N LEU A 68 5.94 2.34 -16.98
CA LEU A 68 4.77 2.59 -16.12
C LEU A 68 4.85 4.00 -15.53
N ARG A 69 3.90 4.88 -15.87
CA ARG A 69 3.77 6.21 -15.25
C ARG A 69 2.96 6.13 -13.95
N SER A 70 3.25 7.05 -13.02
CA SER A 70 2.47 7.20 -11.79
C SER A 70 1.02 7.55 -12.14
N ARG A 71 0.06 6.88 -11.48
CA ARG A 71 -1.36 6.88 -11.85
C ARG A 71 -2.22 7.80 -10.96
N TRP A 72 -1.58 8.80 -10.37
CA TRP A 72 -2.26 9.81 -9.57
C TRP A 72 -2.87 10.85 -10.50
N VAL A 73 -4.19 10.98 -10.43
CA VAL A 73 -4.98 11.92 -11.20
C VAL A 73 -5.29 13.10 -10.29
N GLY A 74 -5.06 14.31 -10.82
CA GLY A 74 -5.64 15.61 -10.48
C GLY A 74 -5.80 16.03 -9.01
N PRO A 75 -5.69 17.32 -8.68
CA PRO A 75 -6.24 17.81 -7.42
C PRO A 75 -7.77 17.77 -7.50
N PHE A 76 -8.39 17.11 -6.53
CA PHE A 76 -9.81 17.11 -6.27
C PHE A 76 -10.06 17.71 -4.90
N VAL A 77 -11.21 18.36 -4.71
CA VAL A 77 -11.59 18.94 -3.42
C VAL A 77 -12.48 17.95 -2.67
N ILE A 78 -12.22 17.74 -1.39
CA ILE A 78 -13.09 16.89 -0.56
C ILE A 78 -14.35 17.66 -0.19
N THR A 79 -15.51 17.09 -0.50
CA THR A 79 -16.81 17.66 -0.15
C THR A 79 -17.32 17.12 1.18
N ASN A 80 -17.29 15.79 1.35
CA ASN A 80 -17.76 15.13 2.58
C ASN A 80 -16.82 13.98 2.95
N VAL A 81 -16.66 13.77 4.26
CA VAL A 81 -15.93 12.63 4.83
C VAL A 81 -16.88 11.82 5.68
N TYR A 82 -17.02 10.54 5.36
CA TYR A 82 -17.90 9.65 6.08
C TYR A 82 -17.16 8.89 7.18
N PRO A 83 -17.82 8.54 8.30
CA PRO A 83 -17.19 7.80 9.40
C PRO A 83 -16.70 6.41 8.99
N HIS A 84 -17.27 5.82 7.95
CA HIS A 84 -16.85 4.52 7.39
C HIS A 84 -15.62 4.61 6.46
N GLY A 85 -14.97 5.77 6.33
CA GLY A 85 -13.75 5.96 5.55
C GLY A 85 -13.95 6.17 4.04
N ALA A 86 -15.20 6.27 3.58
CA ALA A 86 -15.46 6.79 2.24
C ALA A 86 -15.35 8.33 2.26
N VAL A 87 -14.90 8.87 1.14
CA VAL A 87 -14.70 10.31 0.94
C VAL A 87 -15.36 10.69 -0.37
N GLU A 88 -16.17 11.74 -0.35
CA GLU A 88 -16.69 12.38 -1.54
C GLU A 88 -15.71 13.44 -2.03
N ILE A 89 -15.34 13.31 -3.30
CA ILE A 89 -14.44 14.23 -3.97
C ILE A 89 -15.17 14.92 -5.12
N HIS A 90 -14.91 16.21 -5.30
CA HIS A 90 -15.42 17.03 -6.37
C HIS A 90 -14.30 17.40 -7.35
N SER A 91 -14.62 17.34 -8.64
CA SER A 91 -13.73 17.72 -9.73
C SER A 91 -14.11 19.11 -10.25
N GLU A 92 -13.26 20.11 -10.02
CA GLU A 92 -13.45 21.48 -10.56
C GLU A 92 -13.58 21.51 -12.10
N LYS A 93 -12.96 20.55 -12.80
CA LYS A 93 -12.91 20.54 -14.27
C LYS A 93 -14.15 19.97 -14.94
N THR A 94 -14.88 19.10 -14.25
CA THR A 94 -15.99 18.33 -14.84
C THR A 94 -17.27 18.51 -14.04
N ASP A 95 -17.20 19.24 -12.92
CA ASP A 95 -18.27 19.44 -11.96
C ASP A 95 -18.95 18.14 -11.51
N LYS A 96 -18.15 17.07 -11.40
CA LYS A 96 -18.62 15.74 -11.00
C LYS A 96 -18.16 15.42 -9.58
N VAL A 97 -19.08 14.85 -8.81
CA VAL A 97 -18.83 14.31 -7.48
C VAL A 97 -18.67 12.80 -7.57
N PHE A 98 -17.63 12.27 -6.91
CA PHE A 98 -17.37 10.85 -6.84
C PHE A 98 -17.19 10.40 -5.40
N LYS A 99 -17.80 9.28 -5.04
CA LYS A 99 -17.55 8.61 -3.76
C LYS A 99 -16.41 7.59 -3.92
N VAL A 100 -15.33 7.77 -3.18
CA VAL A 100 -14.14 6.92 -3.25
C VAL A 100 -13.69 6.46 -1.86
N ASN A 101 -12.96 5.35 -1.79
CA ASN A 101 -12.35 4.91 -0.54
C ASN A 101 -11.12 5.79 -0.22
N GLY A 102 -11.00 6.29 1.01
CA GLY A 102 -9.89 7.12 1.47
C GLY A 102 -8.50 6.51 1.27
N HIS A 103 -8.37 5.17 1.21
CA HIS A 103 -7.09 4.51 0.89
C HIS A 103 -6.54 4.97 -0.48
N ARG A 104 -7.42 5.17 -1.45
CA ARG A 104 -7.06 5.56 -2.83
C ARG A 104 -6.76 7.06 -2.99
N LEU A 105 -6.85 7.83 -1.91
CA LEU A 105 -6.58 9.25 -1.89
C LEU A 105 -5.21 9.54 -1.31
N LYS A 106 -4.57 10.60 -1.80
CA LYS A 106 -3.31 11.13 -1.27
C LYS A 106 -3.44 12.64 -1.08
N PRO A 107 -3.12 13.20 0.11
CA PRO A 107 -3.08 14.64 0.29
C PRO A 107 -2.22 15.32 -0.77
N PHE A 108 -2.75 16.37 -1.39
CA PHE A 108 -2.02 17.22 -2.30
C PHE A 108 -1.45 18.40 -1.51
N TYR A 109 -0.13 18.55 -1.53
CA TYR A 109 0.54 19.71 -0.98
C TYR A 109 0.90 20.60 -2.15
N GLU A 110 0.34 21.82 -2.17
CA GLU A 110 0.77 22.81 -3.13
C GLU A 110 2.25 23.13 -2.88
N PRO A 111 3.12 23.06 -3.90
CA PRO A 111 4.47 23.56 -3.76
C PRO A 111 4.38 25.04 -3.43
N PHE A 112 4.95 25.46 -2.30
CA PHE A 112 5.12 26.86 -1.96
C PHE A 112 5.88 27.55 -3.11
N CYS A 113 5.19 28.40 -3.85
CA CYS A 113 5.81 29.33 -4.76
C CYS A 113 6.18 30.58 -3.95
N ASP A 114 7.44 30.66 -3.49
CA ASP A 114 7.98 31.93 -2.97
C ASP A 114 7.98 32.95 -4.11
N ALA A 115 7.03 33.87 -4.07
CA ALA A 115 6.83 34.95 -5.06
C ALA A 115 7.91 36.06 -4.98
N ARG A 116 9.18 35.69 -4.81
CA ARG A 116 10.32 36.62 -4.91
C ARG A 116 11.20 36.42 -6.14
N CYS A 117 10.94 35.41 -6.98
CA CYS A 117 11.65 35.26 -8.25
C CYS A 117 10.65 35.32 -9.39
N GLY A 118 10.65 36.45 -10.11
CA GLY A 118 9.79 36.70 -11.24
C GLY A 118 9.98 35.68 -12.37
N GLY A 119 8.87 35.38 -13.04
CA GLY A 119 8.85 35.02 -14.45
C GLY A 119 9.49 33.68 -14.85
N SER A 120 8.85 32.57 -14.53
CA SER A 120 8.76 31.46 -15.50
C SER A 120 7.53 30.61 -15.19
N THR A 121 6.65 30.45 -16.17
CA THR A 121 5.54 29.52 -16.09
C THR A 121 6.11 28.10 -15.98
N PRO A 122 5.71 27.28 -14.99
CA PRO A 122 6.15 25.90 -14.95
C PRO A 122 5.39 25.15 -16.06
N SER A 123 6.08 24.94 -17.18
CA SER A 123 5.66 24.00 -18.19
C SER A 123 5.40 22.65 -17.52
N ARG A 124 4.28 22.06 -17.90
CA ARG A 124 3.67 20.80 -17.45
C ARG A 124 4.70 19.66 -17.30
N THR A 125 5.44 19.63 -16.21
CA THR A 125 6.53 18.69 -15.97
C THR A 125 6.26 17.90 -14.69
N SER A 126 5.96 16.62 -14.91
CA SER A 126 6.29 15.48 -14.06
C SER A 126 6.44 15.77 -12.56
N PHE A 127 5.35 15.66 -11.79
CA PHE A 127 5.40 15.57 -10.34
C PHE A 127 6.14 14.28 -9.92
N HIS A 128 7.45 14.37 -9.82
CA HIS A 128 8.31 13.37 -9.22
C HIS A 128 8.19 13.51 -7.71
N CYS A 129 7.40 12.63 -7.08
CA CYS A 129 7.32 12.52 -5.64
C CYS A 129 8.68 12.05 -5.13
N LYS A 130 9.56 12.96 -4.69
CA LYS A 130 10.76 12.61 -3.93
C LYS A 130 10.30 11.90 -2.66
N LEU A 131 10.50 10.58 -2.61
CA LEU A 131 10.51 9.86 -1.34
C LEU A 131 11.67 10.42 -0.52
N ILE A 132 11.37 10.88 0.70
CA ILE A 132 12.38 11.02 1.74
C ILE A 132 12.72 9.59 2.16
N LEU A 133 13.74 9.01 1.53
CA LEU A 133 14.44 7.85 2.08
C LEU A 133 15.40 8.41 3.13
N GLY A 134 15.05 8.21 4.40
CA GLY A 134 15.96 8.44 5.52
C GLY A 134 17.17 7.51 5.38
N THR A 135 18.34 8.10 5.16
CA THR A 135 19.62 7.42 5.14
C THR A 135 19.93 6.92 6.55
N VAL A 136 19.67 5.63 6.83
CA VAL A 136 20.26 4.98 8.01
C VAL A 136 21.73 4.73 7.71
N ARG A 137 22.58 5.62 8.22
CA ARG A 137 24.04 5.52 8.17
C ARG A 137 24.46 4.42 9.16
N LEU A 138 24.71 3.21 8.65
CA LEU A 138 25.47 2.19 9.39
C LEU A 138 26.89 2.73 9.57
N ARG A 139 27.17 3.27 10.77
CA ARG A 139 28.54 3.43 11.25
C ARG A 139 29.02 2.04 11.67
N THR A 140 29.95 1.48 10.93
CA THR A 140 30.87 0.47 11.45
C THR A 140 31.66 1.12 12.60
N LEU A 141 31.62 0.50 13.77
CA LEU A 141 32.55 0.75 14.85
C LEU A 141 33.29 -0.57 15.09
N ASN A 142 34.60 -0.50 14.82
CA ASN A 142 35.73 -1.33 15.20
C ASN A 142 35.53 -2.84 15.38
#